data_AF-A0A1E4MFZ1-F1
#
_entry.id   AF-A0A1E4MFZ1-F1
#
_cell.length_a   1.000
_cell.length_b   1.000
_cell.length_c   1.000
_cell.angle_alpha   90.00
_cell.angle_beta   90.00
_cell.angle_gamma   90.00
#
_symmetry.space_group_name_H-M   'P 1'
#
loop_
_entity.id
_entity.type
_entity.pdbx_description
1 polymer ?
#
loop_
_entity_poly.entity_id
_entity_poly.type
_entity_poly.pdbx_seq_one_letter_code
_entity_poly.pdbx_strand_id
1 'polypeptide(L)'
;MKDSVARIAWRFALAAFYALAGVLHIARPAPFLSIMPTWVPAPELVVLLTGWAELLGAIGLVQPVSHALRRAAGIGLALYAVCVFPANIHHFALDMAKADHGFGLAYHVPRMVAQPVLVWLALWVANVVDWPFGRGKD
;
A
#
# COMPACT_ATOMS: atom_id res chain seq x y z
N MET A 1 25.19 8.04 -1.62
CA MET A 1 24.66 8.38 -0.27
C MET A 1 24.18 7.11 0.41
N LYS A 2 24.58 6.90 1.65
CA LYS A 2 24.05 5.79 2.47
C LYS A 2 22.66 6.17 2.97
N ASP A 3 21.72 5.23 2.95
CA ASP A 3 20.38 5.47 3.50
C ASP A 3 20.47 5.68 5.03
N SER A 4 19.68 6.59 5.59
CA SER A 4 19.62 6.74 7.05
C SER A 4 19.04 5.48 7.70
N VAL A 5 19.43 5.19 8.94
CA VAL A 5 18.90 4.05 9.70
C VAL A 5 17.37 4.07 9.74
N ALA A 6 16.77 5.25 9.91
CA ALA A 6 15.32 5.44 9.87
C ALA A 6 14.72 5.03 8.52
N ARG A 7 15.32 5.42 7.39
CA ARG A 7 14.82 5.06 6.05
C ARG A 7 14.91 3.55 5.82
N ILE A 8 16.00 2.92 6.27
CA ILE A 8 16.16 1.46 6.20
C ILE A 8 15.10 0.76 7.04
N ALA A 9 14.92 1.17 8.30
CA ALA A 9 13.92 0.57 9.19
C ALA A 9 12.50 0.66 8.60
N TRP A 10 12.11 1.85 8.14
CA TRP A 10 10.80 2.05 7.50
C TRP A 10 10.64 1.29 6.19
N ARG A 11 11.72 1.10 5.42
CA ARG A 11 11.70 0.28 4.21
C ARG A 11 11.33 -1.17 4.52
N PHE A 12 11.99 -1.76 5.52
CA PHE A 12 11.69 -3.13 5.94
C PHE A 12 10.30 -3.24 6.57
N ALA A 13 9.88 -2.26 7.37
CA ALA A 13 8.53 -2.22 7.94
C ALA A 13 7.46 -2.15 6.83
N LEU A 14 7.64 -1.29 5.83
CA LEU A 14 6.70 -1.16 4.71
C LEU A 14 6.68 -2.43 3.85
N ALA A 15 7.83 -3.04 3.59
CA ALA A 15 7.90 -4.30 2.86
C ALA A 15 7.22 -5.43 3.61
N ALA A 16 7.42 -5.55 4.93
CA ALA A 16 6.72 -6.54 5.74
C ALA A 16 5.20 -6.33 5.75
N PHE A 17 4.76 -5.07 5.83
CA PHE A 17 3.34 -4.70 5.74
C PHE A 17 2.72 -5.15 4.41
N TYR A 18 3.32 -4.79 3.27
CA TYR A 18 2.83 -5.21 1.96
C TYR A 18 2.98 -6.72 1.71
N ALA A 19 4.02 -7.35 2.24
CA ALA A 19 4.16 -8.80 2.12
C ALA A 19 3.02 -9.53 2.85
N LEU A 20 2.71 -9.11 4.08
CA LEU A 20 1.58 -9.66 4.83
C LEU A 20 0.24 -9.38 4.13
N ALA A 21 0.02 -8.15 3.65
CA ALA A 21 -1.17 -7.79 2.91
C ALA A 21 -1.32 -8.62 1.63
N GLY A 22 -0.24 -8.80 0.87
CA GLY A 22 -0.23 -9.60 -0.36
C GLY A 22 -0.55 -11.07 -0.10
N VAL A 23 0.01 -11.66 0.96
CA VAL A 23 -0.37 -13.01 1.40
C VAL A 23 -1.86 -13.08 1.75
N LEU A 24 -2.41 -12.08 2.45
CA LEU A 24 -3.83 -12.06 2.80
C LEU A 24 -4.74 -11.91 1.59
N HIS A 25 -4.40 -11.08 0.60
CA HIS A 25 -5.17 -10.98 -0.65
C HIS A 25 -5.26 -12.33 -1.38
N ILE A 26 -4.16 -13.09 -1.41
CA ILE A 26 -4.11 -14.38 -2.10
C ILE A 26 -4.77 -15.49 -1.26
N ALA A 27 -4.42 -15.61 0.02
CA ALA A 27 -4.84 -16.72 0.86
C ALA A 27 -6.25 -16.54 1.47
N ARG A 28 -6.71 -15.28 1.61
CA ARG A 28 -8.00 -14.93 2.22
C ARG A 28 -8.66 -13.77 1.47
N PRO A 29 -9.09 -13.96 0.20
CA PRO A 29 -9.62 -12.89 -0.63
C PRO A 29 -10.99 -12.34 -0.17
N ALA A 30 -11.77 -13.11 0.59
CA ALA A 30 -13.16 -12.79 0.92
C ALA A 30 -13.41 -11.38 1.49
N PRO A 31 -12.61 -10.86 2.45
CA PRO A 31 -12.79 -9.50 2.98
C PRO A 31 -12.50 -8.39 1.95
N PHE A 32 -11.66 -8.67 0.95
CA PHE A 32 -11.34 -7.72 -0.11
C PHE A 32 -12.42 -7.71 -1.19
N LEU A 33 -12.99 -8.88 -1.48
CA LEU A 33 -14.12 -9.01 -2.40
C LEU A 33 -15.39 -8.34 -1.84
N SER A 34 -15.62 -8.41 -0.53
CA SER A 34 -16.83 -7.83 0.08
C SER A 34 -16.91 -6.30 0.01
N ILE A 35 -15.78 -5.64 -0.29
CA ILE A 35 -15.71 -4.18 -0.42
C ILE A 35 -15.46 -3.73 -1.86
N MET A 36 -15.37 -4.66 -2.80
CA MET A 36 -14.98 -4.35 -4.16
C MET A 36 -16.08 -3.53 -4.87
N PRO A 37 -15.76 -2.38 -5.49
CA PRO A 37 -16.73 -1.64 -6.28
C PRO A 37 -17.29 -2.46 -7.43
N THR A 38 -18.59 -2.31 -7.70
CA THR A 38 -19.32 -3.10 -8.72
C THR A 38 -18.83 -2.88 -10.15
N TRP A 39 -18.14 -1.77 -10.41
CA TRP A 39 -17.54 -1.46 -11.71
C TRP A 39 -16.21 -2.18 -11.97
N VAL A 40 -15.61 -2.84 -10.95
CA VAL A 40 -14.35 -3.58 -11.12
C VAL A 40 -14.65 -4.91 -11.84
N PRO A 41 -14.09 -5.13 -13.04
CA PRO A 41 -14.29 -6.39 -13.74
C PRO A 41 -13.49 -7.51 -13.07
N ALA A 42 -14.04 -8.73 -13.07
CA ALA A 42 -13.37 -9.94 -12.56
C ALA A 42 -12.70 -9.73 -11.18
N PRO A 43 -13.46 -9.41 -10.12
CA PRO A 43 -12.93 -8.97 -8.84
C PRO A 43 -11.97 -9.98 -8.18
N GLU A 44 -12.21 -11.28 -8.34
CA GLU A 44 -11.31 -12.33 -7.85
C GLU A 44 -9.92 -12.28 -8.51
N LEU A 45 -9.89 -12.12 -9.82
CA LEU A 45 -8.63 -11.98 -10.57
C LEU A 45 -7.91 -10.70 -10.16
N VAL A 46 -8.64 -9.59 -10.01
CA VAL A 46 -8.07 -8.32 -9.56
C VAL A 46 -7.44 -8.48 -8.18
N VAL A 47 -8.15 -9.07 -7.21
CA VAL A 47 -7.64 -9.33 -5.85
C VAL A 47 -6.36 -10.18 -5.90
N LEU A 48 -6.36 -11.25 -6.71
CA LEU A 48 -5.20 -12.12 -6.89
C LEU A 48 -3.99 -11.36 -7.47
N LEU A 49 -4.19 -10.59 -8.54
CA LEU A 49 -3.14 -9.80 -9.19
C LEU A 49 -2.61 -8.70 -8.26
N THR A 50 -3.49 -8.06 -7.49
CA THR A 50 -3.08 -7.08 -6.47
C THR A 50 -2.24 -7.71 -5.38
N GLY A 51 -2.57 -8.92 -4.92
CA GLY A 51 -1.75 -9.63 -3.94
C GLY A 51 -0.35 -9.95 -4.47
N TRP A 52 -0.23 -10.38 -5.72
CA TRP A 52 1.08 -10.56 -6.36
C TRP A 52 1.85 -9.25 -6.54
N ALA A 53 1.17 -8.16 -6.89
CA ALA A 53 1.80 -6.85 -7.02
C ALA A 53 2.39 -6.37 -5.68
N GLU A 54 1.69 -6.59 -4.57
CA GLU A 54 2.19 -6.27 -3.23
C GLU A 54 3.41 -7.10 -2.85
N LEU A 55 3.40 -8.42 -3.12
CA LEU A 55 4.54 -9.31 -2.85
C LEU A 55 5.77 -8.92 -3.67
N LEU A 56 5.60 -8.70 -4.98
CA LEU A 56 6.68 -8.29 -5.88
C LEU A 56 7.20 -6.90 -5.51
N GLY A 57 6.32 -5.97 -5.13
CA GLY A 57 6.67 -4.66 -4.62
C GLY A 57 7.51 -4.74 -3.34
N ALA A 58 7.07 -5.54 -2.36
CA ALA A 58 7.80 -5.76 -1.11
C ALA A 58 9.21 -6.33 -1.35
N ILE A 59 9.34 -7.36 -2.19
CA ILE A 59 10.62 -7.96 -2.57
C ILE A 59 11.51 -6.94 -3.29
N GLY A 60 10.95 -6.24 -4.29
CA GLY A 60 11.66 -5.23 -5.07
C GLY A 60 12.17 -4.07 -4.22
N LEU A 61 11.48 -3.76 -3.12
CA LEU A 61 11.85 -2.70 -2.19
C LEU A 61 13.08 -3.08 -1.34
N VAL A 62 13.14 -4.30 -0.81
CA VAL A 62 14.20 -4.72 0.14
C VAL A 62 15.41 -5.36 -0.52
N GLN A 63 15.30 -5.80 -1.78
CA GLN A 63 16.43 -6.43 -2.45
C GLN A 63 17.67 -5.48 -2.51
N PRO A 64 18.89 -6.02 -2.33
CA PRO A 64 20.11 -5.23 -2.29
C PRO A 64 20.79 -5.04 -3.67
N VAL A 65 20.25 -5.65 -4.73
CA VAL A 65 20.92 -5.84 -6.03
C VAL A 65 20.80 -4.62 -6.95
N SER A 66 19.64 -3.96 -6.99
CA SER A 66 19.37 -2.88 -7.95
C SER A 66 18.62 -1.69 -7.35
N HIS A 67 19.26 -0.52 -7.38
CA HIS A 67 18.62 0.74 -6.99
C HIS A 67 17.48 1.15 -7.92
N ALA A 68 17.60 0.87 -9.23
CA ALA A 68 16.55 1.15 -10.20
C ALA A 68 15.30 0.30 -9.91
N LEU A 69 15.49 -0.98 -9.59
CA LEU A 69 14.40 -1.88 -9.24
C LEU A 69 13.72 -1.46 -7.93
N ARG A 70 14.49 -1.02 -6.93
CA ARG A 70 13.93 -0.47 -5.68
C ARG A 70 13.05 0.75 -5.93
N ARG A 71 13.49 1.67 -6.79
CA ARG A 71 12.71 2.86 -7.18
C ARG A 71 11.43 2.46 -7.91
N ALA A 72 11.53 1.53 -8.87
CA ALA A 72 10.36 1.01 -9.59
C ALA A 72 9.37 0.34 -8.64
N ALA A 73 9.84 -0.45 -7.67
CA ALA A 73 9.00 -1.08 -6.66
C ALA A 73 8.28 -0.05 -5.77
N GLY A 74 8.98 1.00 -5.31
CA GLY A 74 8.35 2.08 -4.55
C GLY A 74 7.31 2.86 -5.34
N ILE A 75 7.59 3.17 -6.61
CA ILE A 75 6.61 3.80 -7.52
C ILE A 75 5.41 2.88 -7.73
N GLY A 76 5.65 1.59 -7.97
CA GLY A 76 4.61 0.58 -8.13
C GLY A 76 3.71 0.46 -6.91
N LEU A 77 4.28 0.39 -5.71
CA LEU A 77 3.52 0.35 -4.45
C LEU A 77 2.76 1.65 -4.17
N ALA A 78 3.32 2.81 -4.56
CA ALA A 78 2.64 4.10 -4.45
C ALA A 78 1.43 4.17 -5.41
N LEU A 79 1.60 3.78 -6.67
CA LEU A 79 0.51 3.69 -7.64
C LEU A 79 -0.54 2.67 -7.21
N TYR A 80 -0.11 1.53 -6.71
CA TYR A 80 -0.97 0.51 -6.13
C TYR A 80 -1.85 1.10 -5.03
N ALA A 81 -1.26 1.81 -4.06
CA ALA A 81 -2.00 2.45 -2.99
C ALA A 81 -3.07 3.40 -3.56
N VAL A 82 -2.71 4.27 -4.51
CA VAL A 82 -3.69 5.14 -5.19
C VAL A 82 -4.82 4.33 -5.85
N CYS A 83 -4.50 3.25 -6.55
CA CYS A 83 -5.47 2.42 -7.27
C CYS A 83 -6.43 1.65 -6.34
N VAL A 84 -6.01 1.27 -5.14
CA VAL A 84 -6.89 0.61 -4.16
C VAL A 84 -7.68 1.59 -3.30
N PHE A 85 -7.41 2.90 -3.41
CA PHE A 85 -8.11 3.91 -2.63
C PHE A 85 -9.63 3.93 -2.87
N PRO A 86 -10.15 3.79 -4.12
CA PRO A 86 -11.58 3.69 -4.37
C PRO A 86 -12.26 2.54 -3.61
N ALA A 87 -11.60 1.39 -3.43
CA ALA A 87 -12.14 0.28 -2.65
C ALA A 87 -12.27 0.64 -1.15
N ASN A 88 -11.33 1.42 -0.61
CA ASN A 88 -11.42 1.93 0.76
C ASN A 88 -12.56 2.93 0.93
N ILE A 89 -12.74 3.83 -0.03
CA ILE A 89 -13.86 4.80 -0.04
C ILE A 89 -15.19 4.06 -0.15
N HIS A 90 -15.26 3.02 -0.99
CA HIS A 90 -16.45 2.20 -1.12
C HIS A 90 -16.78 1.44 0.16
N HIS A 91 -15.79 0.84 0.82
CA HIS A 91 -15.98 0.20 2.14
C HIS A 91 -16.55 1.19 3.16
N PHE A 92 -16.00 2.41 3.20
CA PHE A 92 -16.50 3.47 4.07
C PHE A 92 -17.96 3.81 3.76
N ALA A 93 -18.31 4.00 2.49
CA ALA A 93 -19.67 4.31 2.07
C ALA A 93 -20.66 3.17 2.43
N LEU A 94 -20.27 1.91 2.21
CA LEU A 94 -21.08 0.74 2.57
C LEU A 94 -21.35 0.67 4.06
N ASP A 95 -20.35 0.93 4.91
CA ASP A 95 -20.52 0.91 6.36
C ASP A 95 -21.38 2.08 6.86
N MET A 96 -21.19 3.29 6.32
CA MET A 96 -21.98 4.45 6.71
C MET A 96 -23.46 4.33 6.33
N ALA A 97 -23.77 3.55 5.29
CA ALA A 97 -25.14 3.26 4.87
C ALA A 97 -25.86 2.24 5.77
N LYS A 98 -25.15 1.49 6.63
CA LYS A 98 -25.76 0.55 7.57
C LYS A 98 -26.37 1.31 8.76
N ALA A 99 -27.45 0.79 9.32
CA ALA A 99 -28.13 1.37 10.48
C ALA A 99 -27.26 1.43 11.75
N ASP A 100 -26.29 0.52 11.87
CA ASP A 100 -25.32 0.46 12.97
C ASP A 100 -23.99 1.16 12.64
N HIS A 101 -23.86 1.73 11.45
CA HIS A 101 -22.65 2.36 10.91
C HIS A 101 -21.43 1.43 10.79
N GLY A 102 -21.62 0.09 10.82
CA GLY A 102 -20.56 -0.90 10.64
C GLY A 102 -19.36 -0.68 11.57
N PHE A 103 -18.16 -0.54 11.00
CA PHE A 103 -16.94 -0.30 11.79
C PHE A 103 -16.79 1.15 12.31
N GLY A 104 -17.65 2.08 11.88
CA GLY A 104 -17.67 3.46 12.36
C GLY A 104 -16.51 4.35 11.90
N LEU A 105 -16.61 5.65 12.21
CA LEU A 105 -15.63 6.66 11.79
C LEU A 105 -14.22 6.42 12.36
N ALA A 106 -14.13 5.89 13.58
CA ALA A 106 -12.86 5.61 14.25
C ALA A 106 -12.01 4.57 13.51
N TYR A 107 -12.63 3.68 12.74
CA TYR A 107 -11.93 2.73 11.88
C TYR A 107 -11.58 3.33 10.52
N HIS A 108 -12.54 4.01 9.87
CA HIS A 108 -12.38 4.44 8.49
C HIS A 108 -11.50 5.69 8.33
N VAL A 109 -11.59 6.67 9.23
CA VAL A 109 -10.82 7.92 9.13
C VAL A 109 -9.30 7.67 9.19
N PRO A 110 -8.76 6.88 10.12
CA PRO A 110 -7.33 6.54 10.11
C PRO A 110 -6.91 5.87 8.80
N ARG A 111 -7.75 5.01 8.24
CA ARG A 111 -7.49 4.29 6.99
C ARG A 111 -7.44 5.25 5.78
N MET A 112 -8.30 6.28 5.76
CA MET A 112 -8.27 7.32 4.74
C MET A 112 -7.01 8.19 4.83
N VAL A 113 -6.56 8.53 6.04
CA VAL A 113 -5.34 9.34 6.26
C VAL A 113 -4.07 8.52 5.99
N ALA A 114 -4.08 7.22 6.33
CA ALA A 114 -2.96 6.32 6.08
C ALA A 114 -2.66 6.17 4.58
N GLN A 115 -3.66 6.32 3.70
CA GLN A 115 -3.52 6.19 2.25
C GLN A 115 -2.46 7.14 1.63
N PRO A 116 -2.60 8.48 1.71
CA PRO A 116 -1.58 9.39 1.21
C PRO A 116 -0.24 9.25 1.94
N VAL A 117 -0.25 8.85 3.21
CA VAL A 117 0.97 8.56 3.98
C VAL A 117 1.70 7.34 3.42
N LEU A 118 1.00 6.26 3.06
CA LEU A 118 1.59 5.06 2.46
C LEU A 118 2.15 5.36 1.07
N VAL A 119 1.44 6.15 0.26
CA VAL A 119 1.93 6.63 -1.05
C VAL A 119 3.26 7.36 -0.87
N TRP A 120 3.29 8.37 0.01
CA TRP A 120 4.51 9.13 0.29
C TRP A 120 5.62 8.24 0.84
N LEU A 121 5.30 7.37 1.82
CA LEU A 121 6.27 6.50 2.47
C LEU A 121 6.91 5.54 1.46
N ALA A 122 6.15 4.96 0.54
CA ALA A 122 6.65 4.10 -0.53
C ALA A 122 7.67 4.83 -1.42
N LEU A 123 7.36 6.06 -1.84
CA LEU A 123 8.27 6.88 -2.65
C LEU A 123 9.52 7.28 -1.85
N TRP A 124 9.37 7.61 -0.57
CA TRP A 124 10.48 8.02 0.27
C TRP A 124 11.41 6.84 0.57
N VAL A 125 10.91 5.72 1.10
CA VAL A 125 11.78 4.57 1.42
C VAL A 125 12.44 3.98 0.18
N ALA A 126 11.89 4.19 -1.03
CA ALA A 126 12.46 3.76 -2.29
C ALA A 126 13.50 4.72 -2.90
N ASN A 127 13.83 5.84 -2.24
CA ASN A 127 14.72 6.89 -2.75
C ASN A 127 14.21 7.55 -4.05
N VAL A 128 12.89 7.67 -4.19
CA VAL A 128 12.26 8.43 -5.29
C VAL A 128 12.12 9.90 -4.90
N VAL A 129 11.75 10.15 -3.64
CA VAL A 129 11.66 11.50 -3.05
C VAL A 129 12.47 11.58 -1.76
N ASP A 130 12.98 12.77 -1.48
CA ASP A 130 13.76 13.06 -0.27
C ASP A 130 13.06 14.04 0.67
N TRP A 131 11.95 14.64 0.23
CA TRP A 131 11.12 15.53 1.05
C TRP A 131 10.43 14.75 2.20
N PRO A 132 10.31 15.35 3.41
CA PRO A 132 10.72 16.70 3.80
C PRO A 132 12.18 16.83 4.26
N PHE A 133 12.92 15.71 4.36
CA PHE A 133 14.24 15.67 5.01
C PHE A 133 15.39 16.18 4.13
N GLY A 134 15.17 16.36 2.83
CA GLY A 134 16.16 16.82 1.86
C GLY A 134 17.19 15.74 1.50
N ARG A 135 17.95 15.96 0.42
CA ARG A 135 19.18 15.20 0.18
C ARG A 135 20.22 15.75 1.13
N GLY A 136 20.65 14.96 2.11
CA GLY A 136 21.83 15.29 2.90
C GLY A 136 22.96 15.66 1.95
N LYS A 137 23.45 16.90 2.04
CA LYS A 137 24.68 17.32 1.37
C LYS A 137 25.82 16.73 2.19
N ASP A 138 26.13 15.47 1.91
CA ASP A 138 27.42 14.89 2.27
C ASP A 138 28.35 15.01 1.06
#